data_AF-A0A945VVZ1-F1
#
_entry.id   AF-A0A945VVZ1-F1
#
_cell.length_a   1.000
_cell.length_b   1.000
_cell.length_c   1.000
_cell.angle_alpha   90.00
_cell.angle_beta   90.00
_cell.angle_gamma   90.00
#
_symmetry.space_group_name_H-M   'P 1'
#
loop_
_entity.id
_entity.type
_entity.pdbx_description
1 polymer ?
#
loop_
_entity_poly.entity_id
_entity_poly.type
_entity_poly.pdbx_seq_one_letter_code
_entity_poly.pdbx_strand_id
1 'polypeptide(L)'
;MKSRSVLFFGVYSFISRQVDQIGAGGFLILLGKAYTLLTLLITFLLIPLILTVRIVRPLILIRFGRLRSYRIGHFSANTEYYLCNKELSVHKRTFDLFYCIPPVCNIQLKKMYGRIINISRFNALLYRCNRMLPGYKDHEVPLGEWRDVNNLLERTKPHISFTNEEERRGRDALCGIGLSDSADFILFHARDSEYLDSFLTKRPRNHWRYHDYRDSNINNYLAAAEALAERGYYAFRMGAIVKGALDTANPKIVDYAIKYRTDFLDIYLLNKCKFFLGAFSGITNSAYDLFRKPIACVNTTHIEHMWTWH
;
A
#
# COMPACT_ATOMS: atom_id res chain seq x y z
N MET A 1 -15.52 46.69 -18.86
CA MET A 1 -16.80 46.00 -19.18
C MET A 1 -16.66 44.58 -19.77
N LYS A 2 -15.60 44.23 -20.53
CA LYS A 2 -15.42 42.86 -21.11
C LYS A 2 -15.19 41.70 -20.12
N SER A 3 -14.77 41.97 -18.89
CA SER A 3 -14.45 40.93 -17.88
C SER A 3 -15.69 40.33 -17.19
N ARG A 4 -16.75 41.13 -16.97
CA ARG A 4 -17.98 40.67 -16.29
C ARG A 4 -18.81 39.71 -17.15
N SER A 5 -18.86 39.91 -18.47
CA SER A 5 -19.62 39.05 -19.39
C SER A 5 -19.03 37.65 -19.53
N VAL A 6 -17.69 37.53 -19.52
CA VAL A 6 -16.97 36.26 -19.60
C VAL A 6 -17.19 35.42 -18.34
N LEU A 7 -17.17 36.05 -17.17
CA LEU A 7 -17.42 35.37 -15.89
C LEU A 7 -18.86 34.83 -15.82
N PHE A 8 -19.84 35.63 -16.25
CA PHE A 8 -21.25 35.25 -16.24
C PHE A 8 -21.54 34.07 -17.18
N PHE A 9 -20.95 34.09 -18.38
CA PHE A 9 -21.04 32.98 -19.33
C PHE A 9 -20.38 31.70 -18.80
N GLY A 10 -19.24 31.84 -18.12
CA GLY A 10 -18.55 30.73 -17.45
C GLY A 10 -19.40 30.06 -16.36
N VAL A 11 -20.03 30.85 -15.49
CA VAL A 11 -20.90 30.32 -14.42
C VAL A 11 -22.16 29.66 -15.00
N TYR A 12 -22.79 30.29 -15.98
CA TYR A 12 -23.97 29.73 -16.65
C TYR A 12 -23.66 28.40 -17.33
N SER A 13 -22.57 28.33 -18.12
CA SER A 13 -22.13 27.10 -18.77
C SER A 13 -21.78 25.99 -17.77
N PHE A 14 -21.20 26.35 -16.62
CA PHE A 14 -20.92 25.39 -15.56
C PHE A 14 -22.22 24.80 -14.97
N ILE A 15 -23.18 25.66 -14.63
CA ILE A 15 -24.48 25.26 -14.05
C ILE A 15 -25.27 24.41 -15.05
N SER A 16 -25.36 24.83 -16.32
CA SER A 16 -26.04 24.05 -17.37
C SER A 16 -25.49 22.63 -17.44
N ARG A 17 -24.17 22.47 -17.50
CA ARG A 17 -23.53 21.14 -17.49
C ARG A 17 -23.82 20.34 -16.22
N GLN A 18 -23.97 20.98 -15.06
CA GLN A 18 -24.35 20.24 -13.84
C GLN A 18 -25.77 19.69 -13.96
N VAL A 19 -26.70 20.49 -14.49
CA VAL A 19 -28.09 20.11 -14.73
C VAL A 19 -28.17 19.00 -15.77
N ASP A 20 -27.46 19.14 -16.90
CA ASP A 20 -27.43 18.13 -17.97
C ASP A 20 -26.90 16.78 -17.46
N GLN A 21 -25.85 16.81 -16.63
CA GLN A 21 -25.29 15.59 -16.01
C GLN A 21 -26.26 14.94 -15.02
N ILE A 22 -26.99 15.73 -14.23
CA ILE A 22 -28.02 15.21 -13.30
C ILE A 22 -29.19 14.63 -14.09
N GLY A 23 -29.62 15.30 -15.16
CA GLY A 23 -30.67 14.83 -16.06
C GLY A 23 -30.31 13.48 -16.71
N ALA A 24 -29.06 13.33 -17.17
CA ALA A 24 -28.61 12.13 -17.86
C ALA A 24 -28.37 10.91 -16.95
N GLY A 25 -27.93 11.09 -15.70
CA GLY A 25 -27.61 9.97 -14.80
C GLY A 25 -28.39 9.91 -13.48
N GLY A 26 -29.43 10.74 -13.36
CA GLY A 26 -30.44 10.67 -12.31
C GLY A 26 -29.92 10.82 -10.88
N PHE A 27 -30.60 10.15 -9.95
CA PHE A 27 -30.41 10.32 -8.50
C PHE A 27 -28.99 9.99 -8.02
N LEU A 28 -28.32 8.99 -8.60
CA LEU A 28 -26.94 8.62 -8.21
C LEU A 28 -25.94 9.74 -8.51
N ILE A 29 -26.08 10.42 -9.65
CA ILE A 29 -25.23 11.57 -9.99
C ILE A 29 -25.53 12.76 -9.08
N LEU A 30 -26.80 13.00 -8.76
CA LEU A 30 -27.20 14.05 -7.82
C LEU A 30 -26.55 13.83 -6.45
N LEU A 31 -26.64 12.61 -5.89
CA LEU A 31 -26.00 12.26 -4.62
C LEU A 31 -24.48 12.47 -4.65
N GLY A 32 -23.81 12.03 -5.72
CA GLY A 32 -22.37 12.24 -5.89
C GLY A 32 -21.98 13.73 -5.92
N LYS A 33 -22.78 14.57 -6.59
CA LYS A 33 -22.58 16.02 -6.63
C LYS A 33 -22.86 16.67 -5.27
N ALA A 34 -23.93 16.30 -4.59
CA ALA A 34 -24.26 16.79 -3.25
C ALA A 34 -23.17 16.44 -2.24
N TYR A 35 -22.65 15.21 -2.27
CA TYR A 35 -21.52 14.78 -1.45
C TYR A 35 -20.25 15.61 -1.74
N THR A 36 -20.00 15.90 -3.02
CA THR A 36 -18.86 16.74 -3.44
C THR A 36 -19.00 18.16 -2.90
N LEU A 37 -20.19 18.78 -3.03
CA LEU A 37 -20.47 20.12 -2.51
C LEU A 37 -20.32 20.17 -0.99
N LEU A 38 -20.91 19.22 -0.27
CA LEU A 38 -20.80 19.12 1.18
C LEU A 38 -19.33 19.01 1.62
N THR A 39 -18.55 18.18 0.92
CA THR A 39 -17.12 18.03 1.19
C THR A 39 -16.35 19.33 0.99
N LEU A 40 -16.69 20.11 -0.04
CA LEU A 40 -16.08 21.43 -0.29
C LEU A 40 -16.45 22.43 0.82
N LEU A 41 -17.72 22.47 1.22
CA LEU A 41 -18.20 23.35 2.30
C LEU A 41 -17.48 23.04 3.63
N ILE A 42 -17.41 21.76 4.01
CA ILE A 42 -16.67 21.33 5.20
C ILE A 42 -15.18 21.70 5.10
N THR A 43 -14.57 21.53 3.93
CA THR A 43 -13.16 21.92 3.71
C THR A 43 -12.96 23.42 3.97
N PHE A 44 -13.88 24.27 3.48
CA PHE A 44 -13.81 25.71 3.72
C PHE A 44 -13.99 26.06 5.20
N LEU A 45 -14.93 25.42 5.89
CA LEU A 45 -15.18 25.60 7.32
C LEU A 45 -13.99 25.20 8.21
N LEU A 46 -13.12 24.31 7.73
CA LEU A 46 -11.93 23.86 8.45
C LEU A 46 -10.69 24.74 8.21
N ILE A 47 -10.76 25.77 7.34
CA ILE A 47 -9.63 26.68 7.09
C ILE A 47 -9.17 27.40 8.36
N PRO A 48 -10.04 27.98 9.21
CA PRO A 48 -9.62 28.62 10.46
C PRO A 48 -8.84 27.68 11.38
N LEU A 49 -9.23 26.40 11.44
CA LEU A 49 -8.51 25.38 12.21
C LEU A 49 -7.07 25.19 11.68
N ILE A 50 -6.88 25.16 10.35
CA ILE A 50 -5.54 25.06 9.76
C ILE A 50 -4.71 26.31 10.02
N LEU A 51 -5.32 27.51 10.05
CA LEU A 51 -4.62 28.72 10.43
C LEU A 51 -4.14 28.65 11.89
N THR A 52 -4.97 28.16 12.81
CA THR A 52 -4.57 27.88 14.19
C THR A 52 -3.40 26.89 14.25
N VAL A 53 -3.44 25.81 13.46
CA VAL A 53 -2.33 24.84 13.35
C VAL A 53 -1.02 25.53 12.95
N ARG A 54 -1.07 26.52 12.05
CA ARG A 54 0.12 27.27 11.60
C ARG A 54 0.64 28.24 12.66
N ILE A 55 -0.26 28.88 13.40
CA ILE A 55 0.11 29.78 14.52
C ILE A 55 0.83 28.99 15.62
N VAL A 56 0.42 27.75 15.88
CA VAL A 56 1.00 26.87 16.90
C VAL A 56 2.35 26.25 16.48
N ARG A 57 2.76 26.39 15.20
CA ARG A 57 4.01 25.84 14.65
C ARG A 57 5.26 26.05 15.51
N PRO A 58 5.51 27.23 16.13
CA PRO A 58 6.70 27.44 16.96
C PRO A 58 6.77 26.51 18.19
N LEU A 59 5.63 26.02 18.67
CA LEU A 59 5.53 25.12 19.82
C LEU A 59 5.57 23.64 19.39
N ILE A 60 4.80 23.31 18.37
CA ILE A 60 4.69 21.95 17.81
C ILE A 60 4.35 22.02 16.32
N LEU A 61 5.11 21.28 15.51
CA LEU A 61 4.87 21.19 14.08
C LEU A 61 3.86 20.06 13.79
N ILE A 62 2.60 20.44 13.55
CA ILE A 62 1.57 19.48 13.12
C ILE A 62 1.67 19.27 11.62
N ARG A 63 1.79 18.02 11.17
CA ARG A 63 1.92 17.65 9.76
C ARG A 63 0.86 16.67 9.32
N PHE A 64 0.52 16.71 8.04
CA PHE A 64 -0.49 15.86 7.42
C PHE A 64 0.16 14.92 6.41
N GLY A 65 0.01 13.61 6.64
CA GLY A 65 0.61 12.56 5.82
C GLY A 65 -0.43 11.77 5.02
N ARG A 66 -0.05 11.40 3.80
CA ARG A 66 -0.92 10.66 2.87
C ARG A 66 -0.31 9.29 2.55
N LEU A 67 -0.77 8.25 3.26
CA LEU A 67 -0.24 6.90 3.12
C LEU A 67 -0.63 6.31 1.76
N ARG A 68 0.36 5.81 1.01
CA ARG A 68 0.18 5.16 -0.30
C ARG A 68 -0.40 3.74 -0.13
N SER A 69 -1.59 3.64 0.44
CA SER A 69 -2.23 2.38 0.85
C SER A 69 -2.92 1.60 -0.25
N TYR A 70 -2.79 2.01 -1.51
CA TYR A 70 -3.51 1.40 -2.64
C TYR A 70 -2.76 0.23 -3.28
N ARG A 71 -1.46 0.04 -2.96
CA ARG A 71 -0.65 -1.12 -3.35
C ARG A 71 0.25 -1.51 -2.19
N ILE A 72 0.37 -2.81 -1.93
CA ILE A 72 1.00 -3.31 -0.69
C ILE A 72 2.46 -2.91 -0.56
N GLY A 73 3.25 -2.97 -1.65
CA GLY A 73 4.67 -2.59 -1.61
C GLY A 73 4.90 -1.12 -1.27
N HIS A 74 4.05 -0.20 -1.74
CA HIS A 74 4.13 1.20 -1.31
C HIS A 74 3.61 1.37 0.10
N PHE A 75 2.55 0.65 0.48
CA PHE A 75 1.99 0.78 1.81
C PHE A 75 2.99 0.31 2.88
N SER A 76 3.72 -0.78 2.63
CA SER A 76 4.79 -1.27 3.49
C SER A 76 6.00 -0.33 3.48
N ALA A 77 6.66 -0.16 2.34
CA ALA A 77 7.94 0.54 2.24
C ALA A 77 7.83 1.99 2.71
N ASN A 78 6.91 2.77 2.13
CA ASN A 78 6.82 4.20 2.42
C ASN A 78 6.45 4.48 3.89
N THR A 79 5.63 3.62 4.50
CA THR A 79 5.21 3.79 5.89
C THR A 79 6.29 3.34 6.85
N GLU A 80 6.90 2.17 6.63
CA GLU A 80 8.01 1.70 7.47
C GLU A 80 9.20 2.66 7.42
N TYR A 81 9.57 3.16 6.24
CA TYR A 81 10.73 4.06 6.13
C TYR A 81 10.47 5.37 6.85
N TYR A 82 9.22 5.84 6.86
CA TYR A 82 8.83 6.98 7.68
C TYR A 82 8.99 6.67 9.18
N LEU A 83 8.58 5.48 9.64
CA LEU A 83 8.74 5.09 11.04
C LEU A 83 10.23 4.99 11.42
N CYS A 84 11.05 4.37 10.57
CA CYS A 84 12.49 4.28 10.79
C CYS A 84 13.14 5.67 10.84
N ASN A 85 12.80 6.56 9.91
CA ASN A 85 13.29 7.94 9.94
C ASN A 85 12.85 8.66 11.21
N LYS A 86 11.62 8.42 11.67
CA LYS A 86 11.09 9.04 12.88
C LYS A 86 11.81 8.55 14.13
N GLU A 87 12.11 7.26 14.21
CA GLU A 87 12.91 6.65 15.28
C GLU A 87 14.34 7.22 15.31
N LEU A 88 14.97 7.34 14.13
CA LEU A 88 16.36 7.79 14.00
C LEU A 88 16.51 9.32 14.04
N SER A 89 15.42 10.09 13.96
CA SER A 89 15.48 11.56 13.96
C SER A 89 15.62 12.12 15.38
N VAL A 90 16.60 13.00 15.58
CA VAL A 90 16.77 13.72 16.86
C VAL A 90 15.70 14.81 16.99
N HIS A 91 14.85 14.67 18.02
CA HIS A 91 13.99 15.68 18.65
C HIS A 91 13.43 16.82 17.78
N LYS A 92 12.57 16.48 16.81
CA LYS A 92 11.59 17.46 16.30
C LYS A 92 10.26 17.26 17.02
N ARG A 93 9.74 18.32 17.68
CA ARG A 93 8.39 18.33 18.25
C ARG A 93 7.36 18.32 17.12
N THR A 94 7.09 17.13 16.57
CA THR A 94 6.15 16.95 15.45
C THR A 94 4.96 16.11 15.88
N PHE A 95 3.78 16.49 15.41
CA PHE A 95 2.56 15.69 15.57
C PHE A 95 1.99 15.37 14.19
N ASP A 96 1.98 14.09 13.83
CA ASP A 96 1.74 13.65 12.47
C ASP A 96 0.38 12.96 12.35
N LEU A 97 -0.46 13.49 11.46
CA LEU A 97 -1.81 13.03 11.20
C LEU A 97 -1.91 12.40 9.82
N PHE A 98 -2.27 11.12 9.75
CA PHE A 98 -2.27 10.35 8.52
C PHE A 98 -3.67 9.99 8.04
N TYR A 99 -3.80 9.80 6.73
CA TYR A 99 -4.93 9.10 6.13
C TYR A 99 -4.47 8.13 5.05
N CYS A 100 -5.25 7.08 4.84
CA CYS A 100 -5.05 6.11 3.76
C CYS A 100 -5.65 6.62 2.44
N ILE A 101 -4.88 6.58 1.36
CA ILE A 101 -5.44 6.74 0.00
C ILE A 101 -6.30 5.50 -0.33
N PRO A 102 -7.60 5.65 -0.64
CA PRO A 102 -8.43 4.52 -1.06
C PRO A 102 -8.12 4.08 -2.51
N PRO A 103 -8.40 2.81 -2.86
CA PRO A 103 -8.80 1.73 -1.95
C PRO A 103 -7.62 1.31 -1.07
N VAL A 104 -7.90 0.71 0.10
CA VAL A 104 -6.85 0.19 0.99
C VAL A 104 -6.57 -1.25 0.58
N CYS A 105 -5.32 -1.55 0.22
CA CYS A 105 -4.92 -2.85 -0.32
C CYS A 105 -4.87 -3.98 0.71
N ASN A 106 -4.73 -3.65 2.00
CA ASN A 106 -4.72 -4.61 3.08
C ASN A 106 -5.20 -3.95 4.39
N ILE A 107 -6.33 -4.41 4.91
CA ILE A 107 -6.98 -3.90 6.11
C ILE A 107 -6.24 -4.30 7.39
N GLN A 108 -5.62 -5.49 7.44
CA GLN A 108 -4.82 -5.91 8.60
C GLN A 108 -3.60 -5.00 8.77
N LEU A 109 -2.87 -4.71 7.69
CA LEU A 109 -1.72 -3.81 7.73
C LEU A 109 -2.13 -2.40 8.17
N LYS A 110 -3.26 -1.88 7.68
CA LYS A 110 -3.82 -0.61 8.14
C LYS A 110 -4.11 -0.63 9.65
N LYS A 111 -4.71 -1.72 10.15
CA LYS A 111 -5.00 -1.90 11.59
C LYS A 111 -3.72 -1.88 12.41
N MET A 112 -2.68 -2.59 11.98
CA MET A 112 -1.39 -2.65 12.66
C MET A 112 -0.71 -1.28 12.70
N TYR A 113 -0.66 -0.55 11.57
CA TYR A 113 -0.14 0.82 11.56
C TYR A 113 -0.98 1.78 12.40
N GLY A 114 -2.30 1.61 12.45
CA GLY A 114 -3.19 2.41 13.28
C GLY A 114 -2.94 2.30 14.79
N ARG A 115 -2.20 1.28 15.24
CA ARG A 115 -1.72 1.16 16.63
C ARG A 115 -0.49 2.04 16.91
N ILE A 116 0.22 2.47 15.88
CA ILE A 116 1.52 3.15 15.96
C ILE A 116 1.40 4.62 15.56
N ILE A 117 0.60 4.91 14.54
CA ILE A 117 0.41 6.25 13.97
C ILE A 117 -1.07 6.63 13.90
N ASN A 118 -1.36 7.93 13.99
CA ASN A 118 -2.73 8.45 13.93
C ASN A 118 -3.25 8.35 12.49
N ILE A 119 -4.08 7.35 12.21
CA ILE A 119 -4.73 7.17 10.91
C ILE A 119 -6.23 7.43 11.05
N SER A 120 -6.72 8.47 10.37
CA SER A 120 -8.15 8.80 10.33
C SER A 120 -8.58 9.28 8.95
N ARG A 121 -9.83 8.98 8.57
CA ARG A 121 -10.43 9.55 7.34
C ARG A 121 -10.61 11.06 7.44
N PHE A 122 -10.80 11.59 8.65
CA PHE A 122 -10.93 13.03 8.89
C PHE A 122 -9.65 13.78 8.52
N ASN A 123 -8.49 13.17 8.74
CA ASN A 123 -7.19 13.75 8.39
C ASN A 123 -7.06 14.02 6.87
N ALA A 124 -7.84 13.33 6.03
CA ALA A 124 -7.90 13.62 4.59
C ALA A 124 -8.50 15.00 4.28
N LEU A 125 -9.49 15.44 5.08
CA LEU A 125 -10.07 16.78 4.96
C LEU A 125 -9.05 17.83 5.40
N LEU A 126 -8.40 17.63 6.55
CA LEU A 126 -7.35 18.52 7.04
C LEU A 126 -6.19 18.66 6.04
N TYR A 127 -5.76 17.56 5.44
CA TYR A 127 -4.75 17.56 4.38
C TYR A 127 -5.18 18.43 3.18
N ARG A 128 -6.43 18.31 2.73
CA ARG A 128 -6.97 19.15 1.63
C ARG A 128 -6.99 20.62 2.03
N CYS A 129 -7.45 20.94 3.23
CA CYS A 129 -7.48 22.31 3.75
C CYS A 129 -6.06 22.90 3.82
N ASN A 130 -5.08 22.15 4.33
CA ASN A 130 -3.68 22.57 4.37
C ASN A 130 -3.17 22.97 2.99
N ARG A 131 -3.44 22.15 1.98
CA ARG A 131 -3.02 22.38 0.59
C ARG A 131 -3.66 23.57 -0.11
N MET A 132 -4.75 24.14 0.42
CA MET A 132 -5.36 25.35 -0.11
C MET A 132 -4.61 26.63 0.30
N LEU A 133 -3.76 26.55 1.32
CA LEU A 133 -3.06 27.69 1.88
C LEU A 133 -1.57 27.70 1.46
N PRO A 134 -0.95 28.87 1.26
CA PRO A 134 0.47 28.96 0.86
C PRO A 134 1.40 28.32 1.90
N GLY A 135 2.57 27.81 1.51
CA GLY A 135 3.49 27.16 2.47
C GLY A 135 3.03 25.82 3.03
N TYR A 136 2.01 25.18 2.43
CA TYR A 136 1.45 23.90 2.90
C TYR A 136 2.48 22.77 3.05
N LYS A 137 3.55 22.80 2.24
CA LYS A 137 4.61 21.77 2.21
C LYS A 137 5.31 21.60 3.56
N ASP A 138 5.45 22.69 4.32
CA ASP A 138 6.05 22.65 5.67
C ASP A 138 5.23 21.81 6.66
N HIS A 139 3.92 21.67 6.37
CA HIS A 139 2.96 20.89 7.14
C HIS A 139 2.57 19.58 6.44
N GLU A 140 3.36 19.10 5.46
CA GLU A 140 3.19 17.75 4.89
C GLU A 140 4.25 16.79 5.44
N VAL A 141 3.86 15.54 5.69
CA VAL A 141 4.82 14.49 6.05
C VAL A 141 5.56 14.04 4.80
N PRO A 142 6.91 14.06 4.78
CA PRO A 142 7.69 13.52 3.68
C PRO A 142 7.70 11.99 3.75
N LEU A 143 6.70 11.36 3.15
CA LEU A 143 6.69 9.92 2.90
C LEU A 143 7.63 9.68 1.71
N GLY A 144 8.88 9.30 2.00
CA GLY A 144 9.99 9.17 1.05
C GLY A 144 9.74 8.18 -0.10
N GLU A 145 10.77 7.82 -0.84
CA GLU A 145 10.65 6.92 -1.99
C GLU A 145 10.43 5.44 -1.60
N TRP A 146 10.29 4.56 -2.59
CA TRP A 146 10.05 3.13 -2.39
C TRP A 146 11.31 2.28 -2.13
N ARG A 147 12.49 2.89 -2.07
CA ARG A 147 13.75 2.19 -1.77
C ARG A 147 14.37 2.76 -0.51
N ASP A 148 14.91 1.88 0.32
CA ASP A 148 15.72 2.28 1.46
C ASP A 148 17.15 2.63 1.00
N VAL A 149 17.35 3.87 0.59
CA VAL A 149 18.66 4.38 0.13
C VAL A 149 19.59 4.81 1.28
N ASN A 150 19.07 4.84 2.52
CA ASN A 150 19.79 5.36 3.68
C ASN A 150 20.05 4.27 4.74
N ASN A 151 19.89 2.99 4.37
CA ASN A 151 20.03 1.82 5.25
C ASN A 151 19.23 1.96 6.56
N LEU A 152 18.02 2.54 6.47
CA LEU A 152 17.14 2.76 7.60
C LEU A 152 16.69 1.45 8.22
N LEU A 153 16.37 0.45 7.38
CA LEU A 153 15.86 -0.84 7.81
C LEU A 153 16.90 -1.67 8.57
N GLU A 154 18.17 -1.53 8.23
CA GLU A 154 19.29 -2.19 8.93
C GLU A 154 19.49 -1.62 10.34
N ARG A 155 19.21 -0.32 10.50
CA ARG A 155 19.46 0.43 11.73
C ARG A 155 18.30 0.42 12.72
N THR A 156 17.16 -0.15 12.34
CA THR A 156 15.93 -0.17 13.15
C THR A 156 15.32 -1.57 13.20
N LYS A 157 14.44 -1.77 14.19
CA LYS A 157 13.64 -3.00 14.29
C LYS A 157 12.30 -2.82 13.56
N PRO A 158 11.67 -3.92 13.11
CA PRO A 158 10.27 -3.92 12.68
C PRO A 158 9.36 -3.19 13.68
N HIS A 159 8.57 -2.25 13.20
CA HIS A 159 7.70 -1.45 14.06
C HIS A 159 6.35 -2.11 14.34
N ILE A 160 5.86 -2.96 13.43
CA ILE A 160 4.58 -3.64 13.58
C ILE A 160 4.75 -5.00 14.26
N SER A 161 3.79 -5.35 15.13
CA SER A 161 3.74 -6.63 15.82
C SER A 161 2.30 -7.15 15.89
N PHE A 162 2.18 -8.47 16.02
CA PHE A 162 0.90 -9.13 16.24
C PHE A 162 0.53 -9.12 17.71
N THR A 163 -0.78 -9.01 17.99
CA THR A 163 -1.29 -9.27 19.35
C THR A 163 -1.33 -10.77 19.62
N ASN A 164 -1.43 -11.15 20.90
CA ASN A 164 -1.58 -12.57 21.28
C ASN A 164 -2.79 -13.24 20.60
N GLU A 165 -3.89 -12.51 20.43
CA GLU A 165 -5.06 -13.00 19.72
C GLU A 165 -4.81 -13.18 18.22
N GLU A 166 -4.05 -12.28 17.60
CA GLU A 166 -3.64 -12.43 16.21
C GLU A 166 -2.65 -13.59 16.04
N GLU A 167 -1.75 -13.80 16.99
CA GLU A 167 -0.86 -14.97 17.01
C GLU A 167 -1.64 -16.28 17.12
N ARG A 168 -2.65 -16.34 18.00
CA ARG A 168 -3.53 -17.51 18.15
C ARG A 168 -4.30 -17.77 16.86
N ARG A 169 -4.97 -16.74 16.32
CA ARG A 169 -5.71 -16.83 15.05
C ARG A 169 -4.84 -17.26 13.88
N GLY A 170 -3.60 -16.78 13.83
CA GLY A 170 -2.64 -17.16 12.81
C GLY A 170 -2.25 -18.63 12.88
N ARG A 171 -1.94 -19.13 14.09
CA ARG A 171 -1.67 -20.57 14.31
C ARG A 171 -2.88 -21.44 13.96
N ASP A 172 -4.08 -21.07 14.42
CA ASP A 172 -5.31 -21.81 14.12
C ASP A 172 -5.55 -21.91 12.60
N ALA A 173 -5.30 -20.82 11.87
CA ALA A 173 -5.43 -20.79 10.42
C ALA A 173 -4.38 -21.65 9.70
N LEU A 174 -3.13 -21.68 10.18
CA LEU A 174 -2.09 -22.56 9.63
C LEU A 174 -2.41 -24.03 9.90
N CYS A 175 -2.88 -24.36 11.10
CA CYS A 175 -3.36 -25.69 11.46
C CYS A 175 -4.53 -26.13 10.55
N GLY A 176 -5.48 -25.22 10.29
CA GLY A 176 -6.59 -25.48 9.36
C GLY A 176 -6.18 -25.68 7.90
N ILE A 177 -4.99 -25.22 7.49
CA ILE A 177 -4.39 -25.50 6.17
C ILE A 177 -3.63 -26.84 6.17
N GLY A 178 -3.37 -27.41 7.34
CA GLY A 178 -2.66 -28.69 7.49
C GLY A 178 -1.19 -28.55 7.85
N LEU A 179 -0.75 -27.40 8.39
CA LEU A 179 0.59 -27.25 8.96
C LEU A 179 0.61 -27.70 10.42
N SER A 180 1.61 -28.50 10.79
CA SER A 180 1.92 -28.75 12.19
C SER A 180 2.53 -27.51 12.86
N ASP A 181 2.40 -27.38 14.17
CA ASP A 181 2.89 -26.22 14.94
C ASP A 181 4.41 -26.00 14.82
N SER A 182 5.18 -27.03 14.50
CA SER A 182 6.64 -26.99 14.30
C SER A 182 7.08 -26.92 12.84
N ALA A 183 6.14 -26.92 11.89
CA ALA A 183 6.46 -26.91 10.47
C ALA A 183 7.02 -25.54 10.05
N ASP A 184 8.22 -25.57 9.50
CA ASP A 184 8.80 -24.40 8.86
C ASP A 184 8.25 -24.24 7.44
N PHE A 185 8.11 -22.98 7.01
CA PHE A 185 7.64 -22.69 5.67
C PHE A 185 8.34 -21.49 5.03
N ILE A 186 8.30 -21.50 3.71
CA ILE A 186 8.79 -20.44 2.83
C ILE A 186 7.61 -19.88 2.05
N LEU A 187 7.76 -18.64 1.61
CA LEU A 187 6.81 -18.02 0.68
C LEU A 187 7.42 -17.99 -0.70
N PHE A 188 6.60 -18.10 -1.73
CA PHE A 188 7.03 -17.80 -3.09
C PHE A 188 6.00 -17.02 -3.88
N HIS A 189 6.47 -16.24 -4.85
CA HIS A 189 5.61 -15.42 -5.70
C HIS A 189 6.27 -15.19 -7.06
N ALA A 190 5.53 -15.52 -8.12
CA ALA A 190 5.79 -15.06 -9.46
C ALA A 190 4.87 -13.89 -9.78
N ARG A 191 5.45 -12.79 -10.23
CA ARG A 191 4.70 -11.63 -10.66
C ARG A 191 3.97 -11.94 -11.97
N ASP A 192 2.70 -11.55 -12.06
CA ASP A 192 1.92 -11.51 -13.30
C ASP A 192 1.21 -10.15 -13.46
N SER A 193 0.58 -9.95 -14.62
CA SER A 193 -0.11 -8.71 -14.96
C SER A 193 -1.48 -8.56 -14.31
N GLU A 194 -2.07 -9.65 -13.82
CA GLU A 194 -3.51 -9.73 -13.50
C GLU A 194 -3.91 -8.72 -12.42
N TYR A 195 -3.05 -8.53 -11.44
CA TYR A 195 -3.27 -7.53 -10.39
C TYR A 195 -3.34 -6.10 -10.95
N LEU A 196 -2.43 -5.70 -11.84
CA LEU A 196 -2.44 -4.33 -12.37
C LEU A 196 -3.58 -4.13 -13.36
N ASP A 197 -3.93 -5.16 -14.12
CA ASP A 197 -4.98 -5.12 -15.13
C ASP A 197 -6.35 -4.94 -14.49
N SER A 198 -6.58 -5.66 -13.39
CA SER A 198 -7.79 -5.51 -12.57
C SER A 198 -7.82 -4.23 -11.73
N PHE A 199 -6.67 -3.75 -11.25
CA PHE A 199 -6.60 -2.54 -10.42
C PHE A 199 -6.71 -1.24 -11.23
N LEU A 200 -6.15 -1.20 -12.44
CA LEU A 200 -6.06 -0.01 -13.29
C LEU A 200 -7.06 -0.02 -14.45
N THR A 201 -8.18 -0.73 -14.33
CA THR A 201 -9.24 -0.89 -15.35
C THR A 201 -9.72 0.42 -16.00
N LYS A 202 -9.68 1.55 -15.27
CA LYS A 202 -10.07 2.87 -15.79
C LYS A 202 -9.01 3.56 -16.64
N ARG A 203 -7.85 2.94 -16.84
CA ARG A 203 -6.72 3.49 -17.60
C ARG A 203 -6.38 2.53 -18.75
N PRO A 204 -5.90 3.04 -19.89
CA PRO A 204 -5.36 2.20 -20.96
C PRO A 204 -4.21 1.31 -20.47
N ARG A 205 -4.23 0.01 -20.82
CA ARG A 205 -3.22 -1.01 -20.45
C ARG A 205 -1.78 -0.53 -20.70
N ASN A 206 -1.57 0.20 -21.79
CA ASN A 206 -0.27 0.77 -22.19
C ASN A 206 0.41 1.61 -21.10
N HIS A 207 -0.35 2.19 -20.16
CA HIS A 207 0.22 2.97 -19.06
C HIS A 207 1.02 2.16 -18.03
N TRP A 208 0.93 0.83 -18.04
CA TRP A 208 1.73 -0.03 -17.15
C TRP A 208 2.34 -1.25 -17.83
N ARG A 209 2.21 -1.39 -19.16
CA ARG A 209 2.88 -2.45 -19.95
C ARG A 209 4.39 -2.46 -19.84
N TYR A 210 5.00 -1.31 -19.53
CA TYR A 210 6.43 -1.22 -19.24
C TYR A 210 6.85 -2.06 -18.03
N HIS A 211 5.92 -2.62 -17.26
CA HIS A 211 6.22 -3.57 -16.19
C HIS A 211 6.20 -5.03 -16.61
N ASP A 212 5.66 -5.36 -17.79
CA ASP A 212 5.39 -6.74 -18.23
C ASP A 212 6.68 -7.56 -18.36
N TYR A 213 7.83 -6.92 -18.61
CA TYR A 213 9.14 -7.59 -18.69
C TYR A 213 9.57 -8.28 -17.38
N ARG A 214 8.94 -7.93 -16.25
CA ARG A 214 9.20 -8.54 -14.93
C ARG A 214 8.25 -9.68 -14.61
N ASP A 215 7.24 -9.89 -15.44
CA ASP A 215 6.27 -10.94 -15.21
C ASP A 215 6.91 -12.29 -15.55
N SER A 216 6.60 -13.31 -14.75
CA SER A 216 7.22 -14.63 -14.88
C SER A 216 6.17 -15.73 -14.70
N ASN A 217 6.41 -16.88 -15.34
CA ASN A 217 5.53 -18.02 -15.17
C ASN A 217 5.69 -18.59 -13.76
N ILE A 218 4.58 -18.75 -13.03
CA ILE A 218 4.58 -19.34 -11.69
C ILE A 218 5.13 -20.77 -11.69
N ASN A 219 4.95 -21.52 -12.77
CA ASN A 219 5.43 -22.89 -12.90
C ASN A 219 6.97 -22.97 -12.86
N ASN A 220 7.69 -21.89 -13.18
CA ASN A 220 9.15 -21.83 -13.07
C ASN A 220 9.64 -21.95 -11.61
N TYR A 221 8.75 -21.73 -10.63
CA TYR A 221 9.08 -21.83 -9.21
C TYR A 221 8.82 -23.22 -8.63
N LEU A 222 8.12 -24.10 -9.36
CA LEU A 222 7.71 -25.42 -8.84
C LEU A 222 8.90 -26.30 -8.52
N ALA A 223 9.90 -26.40 -9.39
CA ALA A 223 11.10 -27.20 -9.11
C ALA A 223 11.82 -26.78 -7.82
N ALA A 224 11.87 -25.47 -7.54
CA ALA A 224 12.43 -24.95 -6.30
C ALA A 224 11.52 -25.26 -5.08
N ALA A 225 10.20 -25.12 -5.24
CA ALA A 225 9.24 -25.45 -4.19
C ALA A 225 9.26 -26.94 -3.82
N GLU A 226 9.35 -27.84 -4.82
CA GLU A 226 9.50 -29.29 -4.62
C GLU A 226 10.79 -29.61 -3.86
N ALA A 227 11.91 -29.05 -4.30
CA ALA A 227 13.20 -29.24 -3.64
C ALA A 227 13.19 -28.72 -2.18
N LEU A 228 12.44 -27.66 -1.88
CA LEU A 228 12.27 -27.16 -0.51
C LEU A 228 11.33 -28.06 0.30
N ALA A 229 10.31 -28.63 -0.32
CA ALA A 229 9.38 -29.58 0.30
C ALA A 229 10.06 -30.88 0.71
N GLU A 230 10.97 -31.40 -0.12
CA GLU A 230 11.84 -32.54 0.20
C GLU A 230 12.74 -32.27 1.41
N ARG A 231 13.16 -31.01 1.59
CA ARG A 231 13.95 -30.57 2.75
C ARG A 231 13.10 -30.30 4.01
N GLY A 232 11.80 -30.55 3.95
CA GLY A 232 10.91 -30.44 5.10
C GLY A 232 10.12 -29.14 5.18
N TYR A 233 10.31 -28.18 4.27
CA TYR A 233 9.56 -26.93 4.28
C TYR A 233 8.17 -27.08 3.65
N TYR A 234 7.19 -26.34 4.13
CA TYR A 234 6.01 -26.01 3.33
C TYR A 234 6.33 -24.81 2.44
N ALA A 235 5.73 -24.76 1.25
CA ALA A 235 5.89 -23.67 0.30
C ALA A 235 4.54 -23.04 -0.02
N PHE A 236 4.34 -21.79 0.39
CA PHE A 236 3.09 -21.07 0.13
C PHE A 236 3.25 -20.10 -1.04
N ARG A 237 2.42 -20.27 -2.06
CA ARG A 237 2.29 -19.27 -3.12
C ARG A 237 1.48 -18.08 -2.65
N MET A 238 2.09 -16.91 -2.72
CA MET A 238 1.48 -15.62 -2.38
C MET A 238 0.94 -14.90 -3.62
N GLY A 239 -0.07 -14.05 -3.42
CA GLY A 239 -0.66 -13.20 -4.45
C GLY A 239 -2.10 -12.84 -4.10
N ALA A 240 -2.52 -11.60 -4.38
CA ALA A 240 -3.89 -11.14 -4.11
C ALA A 240 -4.84 -11.43 -5.28
N ILE A 241 -4.34 -11.25 -6.50
CA ILE A 241 -5.04 -11.54 -7.76
C ILE A 241 -3.99 -12.17 -8.66
N VAL A 242 -4.29 -13.38 -9.16
CA VAL A 242 -3.33 -14.22 -9.89
C VAL A 242 -3.97 -14.82 -11.13
N LYS A 243 -3.18 -15.04 -12.18
CA LYS A 243 -3.67 -15.50 -13.50
C LYS A 243 -4.30 -16.89 -13.53
N GLY A 244 -3.86 -17.80 -12.65
CA GLY A 244 -4.32 -19.19 -12.64
C GLY A 244 -3.86 -19.97 -11.42
N ALA A 245 -4.37 -21.19 -11.26
CA ALA A 245 -3.99 -22.09 -10.18
C ALA A 245 -2.62 -22.72 -10.38
N LEU A 246 -2.00 -23.11 -9.26
CA LEU A 246 -0.84 -23.98 -9.29
C LEU A 246 -1.23 -25.39 -9.71
N ASP A 247 -0.44 -25.95 -10.61
CA ASP A 247 -0.50 -27.35 -10.99
C ASP A 247 0.57 -28.13 -10.21
N THR A 248 0.19 -28.66 -9.05
CA THR A 248 1.04 -29.53 -8.24
C THR A 248 0.19 -30.49 -7.41
N ALA A 249 0.68 -31.71 -7.25
CA ALA A 249 0.09 -32.73 -6.38
C ALA A 249 0.76 -32.80 -5.00
N ASN A 250 1.85 -32.04 -4.78
CA ASN A 250 2.59 -32.10 -3.52
C ASN A 250 1.81 -31.36 -2.40
N PRO A 251 1.39 -32.05 -1.33
CA PRO A 251 0.59 -31.43 -0.26
C PRO A 251 1.36 -30.37 0.55
N LYS A 252 2.69 -30.33 0.47
CA LYS A 252 3.51 -29.27 1.10
C LYS A 252 3.59 -28.00 0.26
N ILE A 253 3.14 -28.03 -1.00
CA ILE A 253 3.07 -26.85 -1.87
C ILE A 253 1.63 -26.34 -1.89
N VAL A 254 1.42 -25.21 -1.23
CA VAL A 254 0.09 -24.66 -0.96
C VAL A 254 -0.19 -23.46 -1.85
N ASP A 255 -1.22 -23.55 -2.69
CA ASP A 255 -1.75 -22.41 -3.46
C ASP A 255 -2.60 -21.48 -2.59
N TYR A 256 -1.95 -20.79 -1.66
CA TYR A 256 -2.59 -19.87 -0.72
C TYR A 256 -3.35 -18.74 -1.42
N ALA A 257 -2.76 -18.18 -2.48
CA ALA A 257 -3.33 -17.08 -3.26
C ALA A 257 -4.77 -17.35 -3.72
N ILE A 258 -5.07 -18.60 -4.11
CA ILE A 258 -6.41 -18.99 -4.57
C ILE A 258 -7.28 -19.55 -3.44
N LYS A 259 -6.72 -20.40 -2.58
CA LYS A 259 -7.52 -21.22 -1.66
C LYS A 259 -7.83 -20.54 -0.33
N TYR A 260 -6.92 -19.71 0.17
CA TYR A 260 -6.92 -19.30 1.59
C TYR A 260 -6.67 -17.80 1.81
N ARG A 261 -6.51 -17.02 0.73
CA ARG A 261 -6.02 -15.65 0.81
C ARG A 261 -6.93 -14.75 1.63
N THR A 262 -6.36 -14.08 2.62
CA THR A 262 -7.04 -13.05 3.42
C THR A 262 -6.05 -11.93 3.75
N ASP A 263 -6.55 -10.71 3.94
CA ASP A 263 -5.71 -9.58 4.35
C ASP A 263 -4.90 -9.87 5.62
N PHE A 264 -5.48 -10.63 6.55
CA PHE A 264 -4.80 -11.03 7.78
C PHE A 264 -3.65 -12.00 7.51
N LEU A 265 -3.93 -13.10 6.79
CA LEU A 265 -2.92 -14.12 6.52
C LEU A 265 -1.81 -13.63 5.59
N ASP A 266 -2.08 -12.67 4.71
CA ASP A 266 -1.04 -12.03 3.90
C ASP A 266 0.09 -11.51 4.81
N ILE A 267 -0.27 -10.77 5.86
CA ILE A 267 0.70 -10.16 6.76
C ILE A 267 1.27 -11.19 7.75
N TYR A 268 0.45 -12.13 8.20
CA TYR A 268 0.89 -13.19 9.13
C TYR A 268 1.94 -14.10 8.50
N LEU A 269 1.69 -14.57 7.28
CA LEU A 269 2.62 -15.42 6.53
C LEU A 269 3.95 -14.71 6.28
N LEU A 270 3.92 -13.43 5.89
CA LEU A 270 5.13 -12.62 5.73
C LEU A 270 5.97 -12.55 7.01
N ASN A 271 5.35 -12.53 8.19
CA ASN A 271 6.07 -12.48 9.46
C ASN A 271 6.61 -13.84 9.92
N LYS A 272 5.93 -14.94 9.58
CA LYS A 272 6.27 -16.27 10.10
C LYS A 272 7.15 -17.09 9.18
N CYS A 273 7.25 -16.74 7.89
CA CYS A 273 8.10 -17.48 6.96
C CYS A 273 9.60 -17.43 7.35
N LYS A 274 10.36 -18.41 6.87
CA LYS A 274 11.83 -18.41 6.99
C LYS A 274 12.47 -17.43 6.02
N PHE A 275 12.01 -17.45 4.78
CA PHE A 275 12.41 -16.53 3.72
C PHE A 275 11.34 -16.48 2.64
N PHE A 276 11.50 -15.54 1.71
CA PHE A 276 10.63 -15.36 0.56
C PHE A 276 11.40 -15.58 -0.75
N LEU A 277 10.95 -16.50 -1.60
CA LEU A 277 11.48 -16.74 -2.95
C LEU A 277 10.65 -15.98 -4.01
N GLY A 278 11.23 -15.04 -4.74
CA GLY A 278 10.44 -14.29 -5.72
C GLY A 278 11.22 -13.18 -6.44
N ALA A 279 10.56 -12.59 -7.43
CA ALA A 279 11.06 -11.37 -8.08
C ALA A 279 10.69 -10.11 -7.29
N PHE A 280 11.27 -8.98 -7.69
CA PHE A 280 10.89 -7.66 -7.14
C PHE A 280 9.41 -7.35 -7.41
N SER A 281 8.63 -7.49 -6.35
CA SER A 281 7.19 -7.28 -6.35
C SER A 281 6.76 -6.59 -5.06
N GLY A 282 5.54 -6.05 -5.04
CA GLY A 282 5.02 -5.42 -3.83
C GLY A 282 5.01 -6.38 -2.65
N ILE A 283 4.49 -7.60 -2.83
CA ILE A 283 4.33 -8.58 -1.74
C ILE A 283 5.68 -9.16 -1.28
N THR A 284 6.58 -9.45 -2.22
CA THR A 284 7.93 -9.98 -1.91
C THR A 284 8.71 -8.96 -1.09
N ASN A 285 8.73 -7.69 -1.52
CA ASN A 285 9.44 -6.62 -0.80
C ASN A 285 8.83 -6.36 0.59
N SER A 286 7.50 -6.47 0.74
CA SER A 286 6.83 -6.30 2.03
C SER A 286 7.34 -7.28 3.10
N ALA A 287 7.85 -8.46 2.75
CA ALA A 287 8.44 -9.38 3.73
C ALA A 287 9.66 -8.77 4.43
N TYR A 288 10.52 -8.12 3.64
CA TYR A 288 11.72 -7.44 4.13
C TYR A 288 11.39 -6.09 4.77
N ASP A 289 10.58 -5.27 4.10
CA ASP A 289 10.19 -3.95 4.60
C ASP A 289 9.47 -4.04 5.94
N LEU A 290 8.58 -5.03 6.15
CA LEU A 290 7.80 -5.08 7.38
C LEU A 290 8.48 -5.88 8.49
N PHE A 291 9.22 -6.94 8.13
CA PHE A 291 9.64 -7.96 9.10
C PHE A 291 11.11 -8.38 8.97
N ARG A 292 11.89 -7.71 8.11
CA ARG A 292 13.30 -8.02 7.82
C ARG A 292 13.52 -9.48 7.42
N LYS A 293 12.55 -10.09 6.74
CA LYS A 293 12.70 -11.47 6.26
C LYS A 293 13.70 -11.53 5.11
N PRO A 294 14.55 -12.57 5.08
CA PRO A 294 15.41 -12.82 3.93
C PRO A 294 14.59 -13.02 2.65
N ILE A 295 15.10 -12.49 1.54
CA ILE A 295 14.50 -12.65 0.21
C ILE A 295 15.51 -13.37 -0.69
N ALA A 296 15.14 -14.54 -1.21
CA ALA A 296 15.81 -15.19 -2.31
C ALA A 296 15.27 -14.60 -3.62
N CYS A 297 16.01 -13.66 -4.19
CA CYS A 297 15.54 -12.88 -5.33
C CYS A 297 15.85 -13.61 -6.65
N VAL A 298 14.83 -13.88 -7.48
CA VAL A 298 14.95 -14.58 -8.77
C VAL A 298 14.09 -13.91 -9.84
N ASN A 299 14.30 -14.24 -11.11
CA ASN A 299 13.55 -13.67 -12.25
C ASN A 299 13.54 -12.13 -12.23
N THR A 300 14.64 -11.56 -11.73
CA THR A 300 14.84 -10.14 -11.73
C THR A 300 15.51 -9.73 -13.03
N THR A 301 14.84 -8.85 -13.74
CA THR A 301 15.49 -7.91 -14.64
C THR A 301 15.07 -6.54 -14.09
N HIS A 302 15.92 -5.54 -14.03
CA HIS A 302 16.96 -5.19 -14.97
C HIS A 302 18.12 -4.63 -14.09
N ILE A 303 19.18 -5.42 -13.78
CA ILE A 303 20.48 -4.78 -13.45
C ILE A 303 20.74 -3.86 -14.62
N GLU A 304 21.02 -2.56 -14.48
CA GLU A 304 21.36 -1.60 -15.56
C GLU A 304 22.59 -1.94 -16.43
N HIS A 305 22.64 -3.21 -16.76
CA HIS A 305 22.71 -3.73 -18.10
C HIS A 305 24.14 -4.05 -18.48
N MET A 306 24.85 -4.57 -17.46
CA MET A 306 25.90 -5.57 -17.51
C MET A 306 26.30 -5.98 -18.93
N TRP A 307 27.27 -5.23 -19.46
CA TRP A 307 28.62 -5.71 -19.79
C TRP A 307 29.66 -4.77 -19.15
N THR A 308 30.73 -5.33 -18.56
CA THR A 308 32.03 -4.66 -18.33
C THR A 308 33.10 -5.56 -18.93
N TRP A 309 33.81 -5.06 -19.95
CA TRP A 309 35.02 -5.70 -20.49
C TRP A 309 36.25 -4.96 -19.93
N HIS A 310 37.20 -5.73 -19.42
CA HIS A 310 38.61 -5.38 -19.44
C HIS A 310 39.32 -6.34 -20.39
#